data_AF-A0A7C9EGN4-F1
#
_entry.id   AF-A0A7C9EGN4-F1
#
_cell.length_a   1.000
_cell.length_b   1.000
_cell.length_c   1.000
_cell.angle_alpha   90.00
_cell.angle_beta   90.00
_cell.angle_gamma   90.00
#
_symmetry.space_group_name_H-M   'P 1'
#
loop_
_entity.id
_entity.type
_entity.pdbx_description
1 polymer ?
#
loop_
_entity_poly.entity_id
_entity_poly.type
_entity_poly.pdbx_seq_one_letter_code
_entity_poly.pdbx_strand_id
1 'polypeptide(L)'
;KDLSELVSNCLAIYTAITNQGNDFSGVPIHNRRLLESEPEPEYTGFPKWLSKSDRELLGAPTPTIQADIVVAQDGSGTVTTITDAIKKAPQNSGRRIIILVKAGTYAEPNLKVGRRKTNLWFVGEGKGRTIISGSKSVAHDKI
;
A
#
# COMPACT_ATOMS: atom_id res chain seq x y z
N LYS A 1 -15.92 -20.17 40.86
CA LYS A 1 -15.87 -20.48 39.41
C LYS A 1 -16.59 -19.34 38.73
N ASP A 2 -15.86 -18.53 37.98
CA ASP A 2 -16.30 -17.22 37.55
C ASP A 2 -17.14 -17.34 36.27
N LEU A 3 -18.33 -16.74 36.24
CA LEU A 3 -19.26 -16.86 35.09
C LEU A 3 -18.65 -16.25 33.82
N SER A 4 -17.74 -15.30 33.99
CA SER A 4 -16.92 -14.68 32.95
C SER A 4 -16.08 -15.70 32.18
N GLU A 5 -15.43 -16.64 32.87
CA GLU A 5 -14.60 -17.69 32.25
C GLU A 5 -15.43 -18.68 31.45
N LEU A 6 -16.62 -19.01 31.95
CA LEU A 6 -17.56 -19.93 31.30
C LEU A 6 -18.13 -19.33 30.01
N VAL A 7 -18.49 -18.04 30.04
CA VAL A 7 -18.95 -17.28 28.86
C VAL A 7 -17.81 -17.11 27.85
N SER A 8 -16.58 -16.89 28.32
CA SER A 8 -15.39 -16.74 27.48
C SER A 8 -15.07 -18.00 26.68
N ASN A 9 -15.06 -19.18 27.33
CA ASN A 9 -14.81 -20.45 26.63
C ASN A 9 -15.89 -20.76 25.58
N CYS A 10 -17.16 -20.49 25.87
CA CYS A 10 -18.24 -20.65 24.91
C CYS A 10 -18.09 -19.71 23.70
N LEU A 11 -17.69 -18.45 23.93
CA LEU A 11 -17.44 -17.47 22.87
C LEU A 11 -16.21 -17.84 22.03
N ALA A 12 -15.15 -18.35 22.67
CA ALA A 12 -13.95 -18.84 22.01
C ALA A 12 -14.27 -20.05 21.12
N ILE A 13 -15.10 -20.99 21.57
CA ILE A 13 -15.53 -22.14 20.77
C ILE A 13 -16.43 -21.71 19.60
N TYR A 14 -17.40 -20.83 19.82
CA TYR A 14 -18.24 -20.28 18.74
C TYR A 14 -17.39 -19.59 17.66
N THR A 15 -16.47 -18.73 18.10
CA THR A 15 -15.50 -18.08 17.20
C THR A 15 -14.49 -19.06 16.63
N ALA A 16 -14.29 -20.27 17.20
CA ALA A 16 -13.43 -21.39 16.74
C ALA A 16 -14.16 -22.48 15.91
N ILE A 17 -15.50 -22.44 15.80
CA ILE A 17 -16.28 -23.30 14.88
C ILE A 17 -16.56 -22.60 13.54
N THR A 18 -16.87 -21.31 13.52
CA THR A 18 -17.10 -20.51 12.29
C THR A 18 -16.09 -20.72 11.14
N ASN A 19 -14.80 -20.49 11.34
CA ASN A 19 -13.70 -20.59 10.38
C ASN A 19 -12.94 -21.94 10.33
N GLN A 20 -13.63 -23.09 10.50
CA GLN A 20 -13.23 -24.41 9.95
C GLN A 20 -14.49 -25.06 9.33
N GLY A 21 -14.79 -24.75 8.05
CA GLY A 21 -16.05 -25.07 7.35
C GLY A 21 -16.59 -26.51 7.54
N ASN A 22 -17.88 -26.80 7.37
CA ASN A 22 -18.71 -26.47 6.19
C ASN A 22 -20.24 -26.42 6.48
N ASP A 23 -20.71 -26.12 7.69
CA ASP A 23 -22.17 -26.13 7.98
C ASP A 23 -22.91 -24.82 7.61
N PHE A 24 -22.27 -23.96 6.81
CA PHE A 24 -22.85 -22.74 6.25
C PHE A 24 -22.55 -22.64 4.76
N SER A 25 -23.15 -23.52 3.95
CA SER A 25 -23.17 -23.38 2.50
C SER A 25 -24.03 -22.17 2.11
N GLY A 26 -23.49 -20.96 2.30
CA GLY A 26 -24.21 -19.70 2.05
C GLY A 26 -23.76 -18.51 2.91
N VAL A 27 -22.93 -18.72 3.94
CA VAL A 27 -22.42 -17.62 4.78
C VAL A 27 -20.91 -17.48 4.56
N PRO A 28 -20.40 -16.30 4.12
CA PRO A 28 -19.00 -16.17 3.71
C PRO A 28 -18.09 -16.08 4.94
N ILE A 29 -17.47 -17.21 5.32
CA ILE A 29 -16.53 -17.27 6.44
C ILE A 29 -15.09 -17.37 5.90
N HIS A 30 -14.33 -16.28 5.99
CA HIS A 30 -12.94 -16.22 5.54
C HIS A 30 -11.97 -16.51 6.72
N ASN A 31 -11.11 -17.52 6.52
CA ASN A 31 -9.82 -17.85 7.17
C ASN A 31 -9.56 -17.34 8.61
N ARG A 32 -9.59 -18.24 9.62
CA ARG A 32 -8.94 -18.01 10.93
C ARG A 32 -7.46 -17.78 10.71
N ARG A 33 -6.94 -16.64 11.15
CA ARG A 33 -5.60 -16.60 11.71
C ARG A 33 -5.76 -16.84 13.21
N LEU A 34 -5.15 -17.91 13.72
CA LEU A 34 -4.97 -18.11 15.15
C LEU A 34 -4.36 -16.83 15.74
N LEU A 35 -4.85 -16.37 16.90
CA LEU A 35 -4.18 -15.31 17.66
C LEU A 35 -2.93 -15.93 18.30
N GLU A 36 -1.96 -16.23 17.45
CA GLU A 36 -0.58 -16.50 17.84
C GLU A 36 -0.12 -15.29 18.64
N SER A 37 0.50 -15.54 19.80
CA SER A 37 1.11 -14.53 20.67
C SER A 37 1.62 -13.37 19.83
N GLU A 38 1.16 -12.12 20.11
CA GLU A 38 1.65 -10.91 19.44
C GLU A 38 3.15 -11.11 19.23
N PRO A 39 3.63 -11.30 17.99
CA PRO A 39 5.02 -11.59 17.79
C PRO A 39 5.76 -10.42 18.40
N GLU A 40 6.60 -10.72 19.41
CA GLU A 40 7.62 -9.81 19.94
C GLU A 40 8.09 -8.96 18.76
N PRO A 41 8.00 -7.63 18.83
CA PRO A 41 8.02 -6.79 17.65
C PRO A 41 9.27 -7.09 16.84
N GLU A 42 9.14 -7.98 15.85
CA GLU A 42 10.14 -8.14 14.84
C GLU A 42 10.17 -6.77 14.19
N TYR A 43 11.27 -6.06 14.41
CA TYR A 43 11.55 -4.80 13.74
C TYR A 43 11.74 -5.10 12.25
N THR A 44 10.65 -5.47 11.58
CA THR A 44 10.53 -5.68 10.13
C THR A 44 10.76 -4.37 9.36
N GLY A 45 11.04 -3.26 10.06
CA GLY A 45 11.19 -1.93 9.51
C GLY A 45 9.88 -1.31 9.01
N PHE A 46 8.78 -2.08 8.99
CA PHE A 46 7.49 -1.64 8.46
C PHE A 46 6.47 -1.34 9.57
N PRO A 47 5.67 -0.27 9.42
CA PRO A 47 4.69 0.13 10.42
C PRO A 47 3.51 -0.85 10.52
N LYS A 48 2.88 -0.93 11.71
CA LYS A 48 1.77 -1.86 12.00
C LYS A 48 0.54 -1.68 11.09
N TRP A 49 0.28 -0.46 10.62
CA TRP A 49 -0.85 -0.16 9.72
C TRP A 49 -0.65 -0.70 8.29
N LEU A 50 0.56 -1.10 7.92
CA LEU A 50 0.86 -1.62 6.60
C LEU A 50 0.56 -3.13 6.55
N SER A 51 -0.35 -3.53 5.65
CA SER A 51 -0.76 -4.93 5.51
C SER A 51 0.40 -5.84 5.07
N LYS A 52 0.28 -7.15 5.29
CA LYS A 52 1.32 -8.10 4.89
C LYS A 52 1.59 -8.05 3.37
N SER A 53 0.53 -8.03 2.57
CA SER A 53 0.62 -7.96 1.10
C SER A 53 1.29 -6.67 0.63
N ASP A 54 1.10 -5.57 1.36
CA ASP A 54 1.76 -4.30 1.06
C ASP A 54 3.26 -4.34 1.35
N ARG A 55 3.65 -4.98 2.45
CA ARG A 55 5.06 -5.18 2.80
C ARG A 55 5.76 -6.05 1.76
N GLU A 56 5.10 -7.12 1.31
CA GLU A 56 5.61 -7.99 0.25
C GLU A 56 5.81 -7.21 -1.06
N LEU A 57 4.87 -6.35 -1.44
CA LEU A 57 5.01 -5.51 -2.64
C LEU A 57 6.17 -4.51 -2.54
N LEU A 58 6.37 -3.88 -1.38
CA LEU A 58 7.47 -2.93 -1.17
C LEU A 58 8.84 -3.61 -1.06
N GLY A 59 8.88 -4.87 -0.63
CA GLY A 59 10.09 -5.69 -0.58
C GLY A 59 10.42 -6.41 -1.89
N ALA A 60 9.46 -6.49 -2.82
CA ALA A 60 9.65 -7.17 -4.09
C ALA A 60 10.64 -6.40 -4.99
N PRO A 61 11.48 -7.10 -5.77
CA PRO A 61 12.34 -6.47 -6.76
C PRO A 61 11.47 -5.77 -7.82
N THR A 62 11.88 -4.56 -8.21
CA THR A 62 11.17 -3.69 -9.15
C THR A 62 10.68 -4.34 -10.45
N PRO A 63 11.44 -5.23 -11.15
CA PRO A 63 10.96 -5.86 -12.38
C PRO A 63 9.76 -6.80 -12.20
N THR A 64 9.50 -7.28 -10.97
CA THR A 64 8.38 -8.18 -10.67
C THR A 64 7.09 -7.42 -10.38
N ILE A 65 7.17 -6.09 -10.21
CA ILE A 65 6.02 -5.25 -9.88
C ILE A 65 5.25 -4.92 -11.16
N GLN A 66 4.00 -5.35 -11.24
CA GLN A 66 3.10 -5.00 -12.33
C GLN A 66 2.67 -3.53 -12.21
N ALA A 67 3.37 -2.65 -12.92
CA ALA A 67 3.09 -1.21 -12.94
C ALA A 67 1.91 -0.88 -13.88
N ASP A 68 1.03 0.02 -13.44
CA ASP A 68 -0.02 0.59 -14.29
C ASP A 68 0.53 1.72 -15.17
N ILE A 69 1.47 2.51 -14.62
CA ILE A 69 2.09 3.65 -15.30
C ILE A 69 3.58 3.63 -15.00
N VAL A 70 4.41 3.69 -16.04
CA VAL A 70 5.87 3.80 -15.90
C VAL A 70 6.31 5.23 -16.22
N VAL A 71 7.09 5.83 -15.32
CA VAL A 71 7.67 7.17 -15.46
C VAL A 71 9.16 7.05 -15.73
N ALA A 72 9.61 7.54 -16.87
CA ALA A 72 11.00 7.43 -17.30
C ALA A 72 11.44 8.66 -18.10
N GLN A 73 12.51 9.34 -17.66
CA GLN A 73 13.02 10.54 -18.33
C GLN A 73 13.68 10.24 -19.68
N ASP A 74 14.17 9.02 -19.85
CA ASP A 74 14.76 8.50 -21.08
C ASP A 74 13.71 8.19 -22.18
N GLY A 75 12.42 8.32 -21.87
CA GLY A 75 11.33 8.02 -22.80
C GLY A 75 10.99 6.53 -22.93
N SER A 76 11.66 5.64 -22.18
CA SER A 76 11.38 4.19 -22.17
C SER A 76 10.09 3.81 -21.44
N GLY A 77 9.45 4.77 -20.77
CA GLY A 77 8.25 4.60 -19.96
C GLY A 77 6.96 5.07 -20.67
N THR A 78 5.86 5.03 -19.93
CA THR A 78 4.56 5.55 -20.38
C THR A 78 4.52 7.07 -20.44
N VAL A 79 5.21 7.73 -19.50
CA VAL A 79 5.29 9.19 -19.37
C VAL A 79 6.68 9.59 -18.89
N THR A 80 7.05 10.85 -19.10
CA THR A 80 8.37 11.39 -18.69
C THR A 80 8.33 12.06 -17.32
N THR A 81 7.19 12.62 -16.93
CA THR A 81 7.00 13.36 -15.68
C THR A 81 6.08 12.63 -14.71
N ILE A 82 6.28 12.87 -13.42
CA ILE A 82 5.45 12.30 -12.35
C ILE A 82 4.10 13.01 -12.33
N THR A 83 4.09 14.31 -12.61
CA THR A 83 2.86 15.10 -12.70
C THR A 83 1.91 14.55 -13.77
N ASP A 84 2.43 14.13 -14.93
CA ASP A 84 1.59 13.54 -15.97
C ASP A 84 1.15 12.12 -15.63
N ALA A 85 1.95 11.36 -14.88
CA ALA A 85 1.52 10.08 -14.33
C ALA A 85 0.31 10.23 -13.41
N ILE A 86 0.34 11.23 -12.51
CA ILE A 86 -0.78 11.53 -11.61
C ILE A 86 -2.02 11.95 -12.41
N LYS A 87 -1.86 12.79 -13.44
CA LYS A 87 -2.98 13.21 -14.31
C LYS A 87 -3.61 12.01 -15.01
N LYS A 88 -2.80 11.09 -15.54
CA LYS A 88 -3.23 9.91 -16.30
C LYS A 88 -3.93 8.86 -15.42
N ALA A 89 -3.58 8.77 -14.15
CA ALA A 89 -4.24 7.84 -13.23
C ALA A 89 -5.76 8.11 -13.13
N PRO A 90 -6.62 7.08 -12.98
CA PRO A 90 -8.05 7.29 -12.82
C PRO A 90 -8.38 8.04 -11.52
N GLN A 91 -9.52 8.75 -11.50
CA GLN A 91 -10.04 9.38 -10.29
C GLN A 91 -10.91 8.38 -9.51
N ASN A 92 -10.88 8.46 -8.18
CA ASN A 92 -11.65 7.62 -7.25
C ASN A 92 -11.50 6.12 -7.52
N SER A 93 -10.29 5.67 -7.82
CA SER A 93 -10.03 4.26 -8.10
C SER A 93 -10.35 3.40 -6.87
N GLY A 94 -11.19 2.39 -7.04
CA GLY A 94 -11.43 1.36 -6.03
C GLY A 94 -10.29 0.34 -5.92
N ARG A 95 -9.41 0.29 -6.91
CA ARG A 95 -8.20 -0.55 -6.92
C ARG A 95 -6.94 0.28 -6.75
N ARG A 96 -5.85 -0.40 -6.38
CA ARG A 96 -4.50 0.18 -6.34
C ARG A 96 -4.05 0.57 -7.75
N ILE A 97 -3.42 1.73 -7.86
CA ILE A 97 -2.73 2.19 -9.07
C ILE A 97 -1.25 2.34 -8.75
N ILE A 98 -0.41 1.57 -9.42
CA ILE A 98 1.03 1.53 -9.20
C ILE A 98 1.73 2.39 -10.26
N ILE A 99 2.36 3.47 -9.81
CA ILE A 99 3.19 4.34 -10.61
C ILE A 99 4.65 3.97 -10.34
N LEU A 100 5.28 3.33 -11.32
CA LEU A 100 6.70 2.97 -11.26
C LEU A 100 7.54 4.13 -11.78
N VAL A 101 8.50 4.58 -10.99
CA VAL A 101 9.40 5.68 -11.33
C VAL A 101 10.82 5.12 -11.48
N LYS A 102 11.37 5.22 -12.69
CA LYS A 102 12.71 4.73 -12.99
C LYS A 102 13.79 5.56 -12.26
N ALA A 103 15.03 5.09 -12.29
CA ALA A 103 16.16 5.85 -11.79
C ALA A 103 16.28 7.17 -12.55
N GLY A 104 16.50 8.26 -11.81
CA GLY A 104 16.53 9.61 -12.35
C GLY A 104 16.20 10.67 -11.30
N THR A 105 16.55 11.91 -11.63
CA THR A 105 16.26 13.08 -10.80
C THR A 105 15.12 13.87 -11.41
N TYR A 106 13.94 13.77 -10.81
CA TYR A 106 12.71 14.40 -11.26
C TYR A 106 12.52 15.73 -10.54
N ALA A 107 12.87 16.83 -11.22
CA ALA A 107 12.64 18.19 -10.73
C ALA A 107 11.21 18.63 -11.04
N GLU A 108 10.29 18.40 -10.12
CA GLU A 108 8.87 18.74 -10.26
C GLU A 108 8.59 20.05 -9.50
N PRO A 109 8.30 21.18 -10.17
CA PRO A 109 8.14 22.47 -9.50
C PRO A 109 6.90 22.51 -8.59
N ASN A 110 5.86 21.76 -8.94
CA ASN A 110 4.65 21.64 -8.14
C ASN A 110 4.06 20.23 -8.25
N LEU A 111 4.46 19.36 -7.33
CA LEU A 111 3.92 18.00 -7.24
C LEU A 111 2.72 17.97 -6.28
N LYS A 112 1.51 17.91 -6.83
CA LYS A 112 0.27 17.83 -6.06
C LYS A 112 -0.55 16.61 -6.44
N VAL A 113 -0.79 15.72 -5.49
CA VAL A 113 -1.78 14.65 -5.63
C VAL A 113 -3.16 15.22 -5.28
N GLY A 114 -4.04 15.30 -6.28
CA GLY A 114 -5.41 15.78 -6.06
C GLY A 114 -6.20 14.86 -5.14
N ARG A 115 -7.08 15.41 -4.30
CA ARG A 115 -7.89 14.63 -3.32
C ARG A 115 -8.71 13.50 -3.94
N ARG A 116 -9.10 13.63 -5.22
CA ARG A 116 -9.84 12.60 -5.98
C ARG A 116 -8.94 11.50 -6.54
N LYS A 117 -7.62 11.61 -6.43
CA LYS A 117 -6.68 10.59 -6.88
C LYS A 117 -6.40 9.63 -5.72
N THR A 118 -7.33 8.70 -5.50
CA THR A 118 -7.26 7.73 -4.40
C THR A 118 -6.43 6.50 -4.80
N ASN A 119 -5.87 5.79 -3.82
CA ASN A 119 -5.18 4.51 -4.00
C ASN A 119 -3.96 4.53 -4.94
N LEU A 120 -3.26 5.67 -5.02
CA LEU A 120 -2.00 5.79 -5.75
C LEU A 120 -0.81 5.28 -4.94
N TRP A 121 0.05 4.50 -5.57
CA TRP A 121 1.31 4.00 -5.03
C TRP A 121 2.45 4.44 -5.92
N PHE A 122 3.51 4.99 -5.33
CA PHE A 122 4.73 5.35 -6.05
C PHE A 122 5.83 4.38 -5.66
N VAL A 123 6.43 3.72 -6.64
CA VAL A 123 7.53 2.78 -6.44
C VAL A 123 8.71 3.25 -7.25
N GLY A 124 9.84 3.51 -6.59
CA GLY A 124 11.10 3.84 -7.26
C GLY A 124 11.95 2.59 -7.51
N GLU A 125 12.85 2.64 -8.49
CA GLU A 125 13.85 1.57 -8.68
C GLU A 125 14.82 1.45 -7.49
N GLY A 126 14.97 2.47 -6.67
CA GLY A 126 15.62 2.34 -5.38
C GLY A 126 15.88 3.65 -4.67
N LYS A 127 16.09 3.55 -3.36
CA LYS A 127 16.50 4.69 -2.53
C LYS A 127 17.80 5.27 -3.07
N GLY A 128 17.82 6.57 -3.36
CA GLY A 128 18.99 7.28 -3.89
C GLY A 128 19.21 7.15 -5.40
N ARG A 129 18.50 6.25 -6.09
CA ARG A 129 18.49 6.16 -7.57
C ARG A 129 17.35 6.98 -8.18
N THR A 130 16.18 6.91 -7.54
CA THR A 130 15.03 7.73 -7.90
C THR A 130 14.93 8.88 -6.91
N ILE A 131 15.14 10.10 -7.39
CA ILE A 131 15.12 11.31 -6.56
C ILE A 131 14.04 12.23 -7.11
N ILE A 132 13.10 12.60 -6.25
CA ILE A 132 12.09 13.62 -6.56
C ILE A 132 12.52 14.89 -5.84
N SER A 133 12.70 15.97 -6.59
CA SER A 133 13.17 17.27 -6.07
C SER A 133 12.14 18.37 -6.35
N GLY A 134 12.01 19.30 -5.41
CA GLY A 134 11.17 20.48 -5.52
C GLY A 134 11.76 21.65 -4.74
N SER A 135 11.56 22.87 -5.23
CA SER A 135 12.17 24.10 -4.68
C SER A 135 11.15 25.15 -4.22
N LYS A 136 9.88 24.76 -4.06
CA LYS A 136 8.83 25.70 -3.65
C LYS A 136 9.01 26.11 -2.17
N SER A 137 9.12 27.42 -1.92
CA SER A 137 9.22 28.02 -0.58
C SER A 137 8.35 29.27 -0.48
N VAL A 138 7.94 29.64 0.75
CA VAL A 138 7.06 30.79 1.02
C VAL A 138 7.67 32.11 0.54
N ALA A 139 9.00 32.27 0.64
CA ALA A 139 9.70 33.47 0.17
C ALA A 139 9.65 33.68 -1.36
N HIS A 140 9.33 32.63 -2.13
CA HIS A 140 9.24 32.66 -3.59
C HIS A 140 7.80 32.58 -4.12
N ASP A 141 6.78 32.55 -3.25
CA ASP A 141 5.37 32.55 -3.66
C ASP A 141 4.97 34.02 -3.95
N LYS A 142 4.71 34.35 -5.22
CA LYS A 142 4.14 35.66 -5.59
C LYS A 142 2.70 35.69 -5.07
N ILE A 143 2.45 36.53 -4.06
CA ILE A 143 1.10 36.89 -3.58
C ILE A 143 0.36 37.64 -4.68
#